data_AF-A0A2S6CB81-F1
#
_entry.id   AF-A0A2S6CB81-F1
#
_cell.length_a   1.000
_cell.length_b   1.000
_cell.length_c   1.000
_cell.angle_alpha   90.00
_cell.angle_beta   90.00
_cell.angle_gamma   90.00
#
_symmetry.space_group_name_H-M   'P 1'
#
loop_
_entity.id
_entity.type
_entity.pdbx_description
1 polymer ?
#
loop_
_entity_poly.entity_id
_entity_poly.type
_entity_poly.pdbx_seq_one_letter_code
_entity_poly.pdbx_strand_id
1 'polypeptide(L)'
;MQFPKQLASLLPSFLLSSIALAQYGQNSACAPGSASEGLTQAGYKTAWTIDSQNWTRLNEVFTQDVYYDSTALGQYGGKTEGIEQTREALQKAGEGAKTSHVVTNLYVEEMMGPEKAKVITQ
;
A
#
# COMPACT_ATOMS: atom_id res chain seq x y z
N MET A 1 -37.82 -29.30 62.26
CA MET A 1 -37.06 -30.49 61.82
C MET A 1 -36.79 -30.37 60.33
N GLN A 2 -35.55 -30.68 59.92
CA GLN A 2 -35.01 -30.89 58.56
C GLN A 2 -34.80 -29.67 57.62
N PHE A 3 -33.55 -29.19 57.61
CA PHE A 3 -32.79 -28.74 56.42
C PHE A 3 -32.01 -29.96 55.86
N PRO A 4 -31.21 -29.87 54.76
CA PRO A 4 -31.25 -29.07 53.52
C PRO A 4 -31.01 -29.96 52.27
N LYS A 5 -30.92 -29.39 51.05
CA LYS A 5 -29.91 -29.82 50.05
C LYS A 5 -29.79 -28.81 48.90
N GLN A 6 -28.57 -28.31 48.77
CA GLN A 6 -28.06 -27.45 47.71
C GLN A 6 -28.10 -28.15 46.36
N LEU A 7 -28.13 -27.38 45.27
CA LEU A 7 -27.19 -27.58 44.16
C LEU A 7 -27.13 -26.33 43.30
N ALA A 8 -25.92 -25.77 43.26
CA ALA A 8 -25.50 -24.68 42.42
C ALA A 8 -25.76 -25.00 40.95
N SER A 9 -26.50 -24.15 40.26
CA SER A 9 -26.54 -24.15 38.80
C SER A 9 -25.25 -23.50 38.30
N LEU A 10 -24.27 -24.34 37.98
CA LEU A 10 -23.12 -23.98 37.16
C LEU A 10 -23.62 -23.74 35.73
N LEU A 11 -23.78 -22.47 35.35
CA LEU A 11 -23.89 -22.08 33.95
C LEU A 11 -22.54 -22.35 33.26
N PRO A 12 -22.47 -23.23 32.25
CA PRO A 12 -21.28 -23.32 31.43
C PRO A 12 -21.26 -22.09 30.52
N SER A 13 -20.24 -21.25 30.69
CA SER A 13 -19.81 -20.28 29.70
C SER A 13 -19.42 -21.02 28.42
N PHE A 14 -20.40 -21.31 27.56
CA PHE A 14 -20.14 -21.63 26.16
C PHE A 14 -19.70 -20.35 25.47
N LEU A 15 -18.42 -20.01 25.64
CA LEU A 15 -17.71 -19.19 24.67
C LEU A 15 -17.77 -19.97 23.36
N LEU A 16 -18.75 -19.61 22.52
CA LEU A 16 -18.75 -19.91 21.11
C LEU A 16 -17.52 -19.21 20.52
N SER A 17 -16.37 -19.85 20.65
CA SER A 17 -15.24 -19.60 19.77
C SER A 17 -15.71 -20.02 18.39
N SER A 18 -16.34 -19.08 17.68
CA SER A 18 -16.44 -19.14 16.24
C SER A 18 -15.03 -19.41 15.76
N ILE A 19 -14.79 -20.62 15.25
CA ILE A 19 -13.61 -20.90 14.46
C ILE A 19 -13.80 -19.97 13.27
N ALA A 20 -13.21 -18.77 13.36
CA ALA A 20 -12.93 -17.97 12.20
C ALA A 20 -12.01 -18.87 11.38
N LEU A 21 -12.59 -19.62 10.45
CA LEU A 21 -11.86 -20.12 9.31
C LEU A 21 -11.28 -18.86 8.70
N ALA A 22 -10.00 -18.61 8.97
CA ALA A 22 -9.21 -17.77 8.12
C ALA A 22 -9.37 -18.42 6.74
N GLN A 23 -10.29 -17.90 5.94
CA GLN A 23 -10.16 -17.96 4.50
C GLN A 23 -8.89 -17.18 4.26
N TYR A 24 -7.74 -17.87 4.37
CA TYR A 24 -6.54 -17.50 3.67
C TYR A 24 -7.03 -17.25 2.26
N GLY A 25 -7.07 -15.97 1.89
CA GLY A 25 -7.56 -15.53 0.62
C GLY A 25 -6.97 -16.47 -0.40
N GLN A 26 -7.84 -17.04 -1.23
CA GLN A 26 -7.43 -17.67 -2.48
C GLN A 26 -6.24 -16.88 -2.99
N ASN A 27 -5.08 -17.52 -3.13
CA ASN A 27 -3.91 -16.94 -3.78
C ASN A 27 -4.37 -16.50 -5.17
N SER A 28 -4.94 -15.30 -5.23
CA SER A 28 -5.41 -14.66 -6.43
C SER A 28 -4.14 -14.05 -7.00
N ALA A 29 -3.22 -14.92 -7.37
CA ALA A 29 -2.07 -14.54 -8.15
C ALA A 29 -2.63 -13.77 -9.34
N CYS A 30 -2.25 -12.50 -9.43
CA CYS A 30 -2.62 -11.64 -10.52
C CYS A 30 -2.36 -12.40 -11.83
N ALA A 31 -3.36 -12.54 -12.71
CA ALA A 31 -3.16 -13.27 -13.95
C ALA A 31 -2.02 -12.58 -14.75
N PRO A 32 -1.05 -13.34 -15.28
CA PRO A 32 0.02 -12.77 -16.10
C PRO A 32 -0.54 -11.94 -17.25
N GLY A 33 0.00 -10.74 -17.45
CA GLY A 33 -0.43 -9.77 -18.46
C GLY A 33 -1.67 -8.93 -18.08
N SER A 34 -2.20 -9.05 -16.86
CA SER A 34 -3.32 -8.22 -16.42
C SER A 34 -2.90 -6.77 -16.14
N ALA A 35 -3.85 -5.83 -16.25
CA ALA A 35 -3.60 -4.42 -15.95
C ALA A 35 -3.10 -4.23 -14.51
N SER A 36 -3.64 -4.99 -13.55
CA SER A 36 -3.21 -4.98 -12.15
C SER A 36 -1.78 -5.47 -11.96
N GLU A 37 -1.31 -6.45 -12.74
CA GLU A 37 0.10 -6.85 -12.72
C GLU A 37 0.99 -5.73 -13.28
N GLY A 38 0.61 -5.13 -14.43
CA GLY A 38 1.35 -4.02 -15.02
C GLY A 38 1.50 -2.83 -14.07
N LEU A 39 0.42 -2.44 -13.38
CA LEU A 39 0.43 -1.39 -12.37
C LEU A 39 1.30 -1.77 -11.15
N THR A 40 1.26 -3.03 -10.73
CA THR A 40 2.12 -3.54 -9.65
C THR A 40 3.60 -3.41 -10.02
N GLN A 41 3.97 -3.81 -11.24
CA GLN A 41 5.35 -3.70 -11.72
C GLN A 41 5.79 -2.23 -11.88
N ALA A 42 4.89 -1.33 -12.31
CA ALA A 42 5.18 0.10 -12.36
C ALA A 42 5.47 0.68 -10.96
N GLY A 43 4.70 0.27 -9.94
CA GLY A 43 4.96 0.62 -8.54
C GLY A 43 6.34 0.15 -8.06
N TYR A 44 6.69 -1.12 -8.31
CA TYR A 44 8.02 -1.67 -7.97
C TYR A 44 9.15 -0.93 -8.68
N LYS A 45 9.00 -0.62 -9.97
CA LYS A 45 10.01 0.13 -10.73
C LYS A 45 10.19 1.54 -10.17
N THR A 46 9.11 2.19 -9.76
CA THR A 46 9.13 3.52 -9.14
C THR A 46 9.91 3.49 -7.82
N ALA A 47 9.56 2.57 -6.92
CA ALA A 47 10.27 2.33 -5.66
C ALA A 47 11.76 2.08 -5.87
N TRP A 48 12.10 1.15 -6.77
CA TRP A 48 13.51 0.85 -7.08
C TRP A 48 14.27 2.06 -7.62
N THR A 49 13.65 2.87 -8.47
CA THR A 49 14.28 4.08 -9.04
C THR A 49 14.62 5.09 -7.95
N ILE A 50 13.72 5.27 -6.98
CA ILE A 50 13.94 6.18 -5.83
C ILE A 50 14.98 5.60 -4.86
N ASP A 51 14.85 4.32 -4.48
CA ASP A 51 15.75 3.66 -3.53
C ASP A 51 17.19 3.54 -4.03
N SER A 52 17.36 3.30 -5.33
CA SER A 52 18.68 3.27 -5.98
C SER A 52 19.22 4.66 -6.30
N GLN A 53 18.46 5.72 -6.00
CA GLN A 53 18.78 7.12 -6.29
C GLN A 53 19.14 7.35 -7.76
N ASN A 54 18.50 6.61 -8.67
CA ASN A 54 18.79 6.64 -10.09
C ASN A 54 17.98 7.74 -10.80
N TRP A 55 18.32 8.99 -10.51
CA TRP A 55 17.55 10.16 -10.92
C TRP A 55 17.50 10.39 -12.44
N THR A 56 18.44 9.82 -13.19
CA THR A 56 18.42 9.88 -14.68
C THR A 56 17.32 9.01 -15.27
N ARG A 57 16.82 8.01 -14.52
CA ARG A 57 15.76 7.08 -14.95
C ARG A 57 14.37 7.48 -14.47
N LEU A 58 14.22 8.63 -13.81
CA LEU A 58 12.95 9.07 -13.26
C LEU A 58 11.86 9.22 -14.34
N ASN A 59 12.25 9.60 -15.56
CA ASN A 59 11.37 9.74 -16.71
C ASN A 59 10.82 8.38 -17.22
N GLU A 60 11.33 7.25 -16.73
CA GLU A 60 10.79 5.93 -17.05
C GLU A 60 9.60 5.53 -16.18
N VAL A 61 9.34 6.27 -15.10
CA VAL A 61 8.31 5.95 -14.09
C VAL A 61 7.38 7.13 -13.79
N PHE A 62 7.79 8.35 -14.12
CA PHE A 62 6.95 9.54 -14.06
C PHE A 62 6.72 10.13 -15.46
N THR A 63 5.55 10.73 -15.65
CA THR A 63 5.27 11.55 -16.83
C THR A 63 5.95 12.91 -16.72
N GLN A 64 6.16 13.57 -17.88
CA GLN A 64 6.79 14.89 -17.92
C GLN A 64 6.01 15.94 -17.12
N ASP A 65 4.69 15.80 -17.08
CA ASP A 65 3.71 16.66 -16.43
C ASP A 65 3.30 16.18 -15.02
N VAL A 66 4.15 15.37 -14.36
CA VAL A 66 3.88 14.87 -13.00
C VAL A 66 3.48 16.01 -12.05
N TYR A 67 2.40 15.77 -11.30
CA TYR A 67 2.02 16.56 -10.13
C TYR A 67 2.25 15.70 -8.90
N TYR A 68 3.24 16.06 -8.07
CA TYR A 68 3.59 15.33 -6.85
C TYR A 68 3.22 16.16 -5.62
N ASP A 69 2.33 15.62 -4.79
CA ASP A 69 1.81 16.29 -3.60
C ASP A 69 2.02 15.41 -2.36
N SER A 70 2.97 15.82 -1.53
CA SER A 70 3.28 15.20 -0.24
C SER A 70 2.96 16.13 0.92
N THR A 71 2.12 17.15 0.73
CA THR A 71 1.83 18.17 1.76
C THR A 71 1.21 17.60 3.04
N ALA A 72 0.60 16.41 2.97
CA ALA A 72 0.14 15.68 4.14
C ALA A 72 1.27 15.35 5.16
N LEU A 73 2.54 15.38 4.73
CA LEU A 73 3.71 15.18 5.61
C LEU A 73 4.12 16.45 6.38
N GLY A 74 3.43 17.58 6.20
CA GLY A 74 3.74 18.84 6.89
C GLY A 74 5.09 19.42 6.49
N GLN A 75 5.94 19.76 7.46
CA GLN A 75 7.26 20.37 7.22
C GLN A 75 8.23 19.50 6.40
N TYR A 76 7.95 18.21 6.28
CA TYR A 76 8.75 17.25 5.51
C TYR A 76 8.23 17.06 4.08
N GLY A 77 7.06 17.63 3.76
CA GLY A 77 6.37 17.49 2.49
C GLY A 77 6.37 18.77 1.65
N GLY A 78 5.81 18.68 0.45
CA GLY A 78 5.67 19.80 -0.46
C GLY A 78 4.86 19.46 -1.69
N LYS A 79 4.84 20.40 -2.64
CA LYS A 79 4.24 20.22 -3.97
C LYS A 79 5.29 20.51 -5.03
N THR A 80 5.32 19.70 -6.07
CA THR A 80 6.13 19.95 -7.28
C THR A 80 5.30 19.70 -8.52
N GLU A 81 5.57 20.51 -9.55
CA GLU A 81 4.91 20.39 -10.85
C GLU A 81 5.97 20.21 -11.94
N GLY A 82 5.81 19.15 -12.71
CA GLY A 82 6.76 18.74 -13.73
C GLY A 82 7.93 17.92 -13.19
N ILE A 83 8.54 17.18 -14.11
CA ILE A 83 9.55 16.17 -13.76
C ILE A 83 10.84 16.75 -13.19
N GLU A 84 11.25 17.95 -13.61
CA GLU A 84 12.49 18.58 -13.18
C GLU A 84 12.40 18.98 -11.69
N GLN A 85 11.33 19.70 -11.31
CA GLN A 85 11.08 20.07 -9.91
C GLN A 85 10.91 18.84 -9.02
N THR A 86 10.19 17.82 -9.52
CA THR A 86 9.98 16.57 -8.80
C THR A 86 11.29 15.82 -8.57
N ARG A 87 12.19 15.79 -9.57
CA ARG A 87 13.52 15.19 -9.45
C ARG A 87 14.35 15.88 -8.37
N GLU A 88 14.42 17.21 -8.40
CA GLU A 88 15.16 17.99 -7.42
C GLU A 88 14.64 17.76 -6.00
N ALA A 89 13.31 17.72 -5.81
CA ALA A 89 12.70 17.46 -4.52
C ALA A 89 12.99 16.05 -3.99
N LEU A 90 12.86 15.02 -4.83
CA LEU A 90 13.17 13.64 -4.45
C LEU A 90 14.66 13.45 -4.14
N GLN A 91 15.55 14.04 -4.94
CA GLN A 91 16.99 13.98 -4.71
C GLN A 91 17.37 14.64 -3.39
N LYS A 92 16.80 15.81 -3.08
CA LYS A 92 17.01 16.50 -1.81
C LYS A 92 16.45 15.72 -0.63
N ALA A 93 15.27 15.11 -0.77
CA ALA A 93 14.64 14.30 0.28
C ALA A 93 15.43 13.02 0.59
N GLY A 94 16.08 12.43 -0.42
CA GLY A 94 16.85 11.19 -0.30
C GLY A 94 18.31 11.37 0.08
N GLU A 95 18.84 12.59 0.17
CA GLU A 95 20.28 12.83 0.31
C GLU A 95 20.87 12.12 1.55
N GLY A 96 21.72 11.11 1.31
CA GLY A 96 22.37 10.31 2.36
C GLY A 96 21.48 9.23 3.01
N ALA A 97 20.19 9.18 2.71
CA ALA A 97 19.28 8.18 3.26
C ALA A 97 19.39 6.85 2.51
N LYS A 98 19.46 5.74 3.26
CA LYS A 98 19.26 4.39 2.73
C LYS A 98 17.81 4.02 2.89
N THR A 99 17.07 3.97 1.80
CA THR A 99 15.64 3.64 1.80
C THR A 99 15.38 2.28 1.17
N SER A 100 14.25 1.69 1.54
CA SER A 100 13.67 0.52 0.88
C SER A 100 12.15 0.69 0.91
N HIS A 101 11.58 1.02 -0.23
CA HIS A 101 10.14 1.14 -0.42
C HIS A 101 9.55 -0.25 -0.69
N VAL A 102 8.76 -0.74 0.26
CA VAL A 102 7.97 -1.96 0.09
C VAL A 102 6.60 -1.55 -0.46
N VAL A 103 6.36 -1.81 -1.73
CA VAL A 103 5.08 -1.49 -2.40
C VAL A 103 4.15 -2.69 -2.31
N THR A 104 3.06 -2.53 -1.56
CA THR A 104 2.07 -3.58 -1.31
C THR A 104 0.64 -3.07 -1.44
N ASN A 105 -0.32 -4.00 -1.36
CA ASN A 105 -1.75 -3.72 -1.28
C ASN A 105 -2.23 -2.76 -2.37
N LEU A 106 -1.75 -2.95 -3.60
CA LEU A 106 -2.19 -2.18 -4.74
C LEU A 106 -3.69 -2.41 -4.94
N TYR A 107 -4.45 -1.33 -4.85
CA TYR A 107 -5.86 -1.29 -5.11
C TYR A 107 -6.13 -0.34 -6.27
N VAL A 108 -6.69 -0.88 -7.35
CA VAL A 108 -7.18 -0.07 -8.48
C VAL A 108 -8.55 0.48 -8.08
N GLU A 109 -8.60 1.77 -7.78
CA GLU A 109 -9.85 2.44 -7.43
C GLU A 109 -10.71 2.67 -8.67
N GLU A 110 -10.10 3.07 -9.78
CA GLU A 110 -10.81 3.34 -11.03
C GLU A 110 -9.89 3.19 -12.26
N MET A 111 -10.39 2.52 -13.31
CA MET A 111 -9.79 2.58 -14.65
C MET A 111 -10.42 3.76 -15.39
N MET A 112 -9.71 4.89 -15.45
CA MET A 112 -10.20 6.12 -16.10
C MET A 112 -10.13 6.04 -17.64
N GLY A 113 -9.37 5.09 -18.17
CA GLY A 113 -9.21 4.83 -19.61
C GLY A 113 -8.13 3.77 -19.86
N PRO A 114 -7.81 3.48 -21.14
CA PRO A 114 -6.79 2.48 -21.49
C PRO A 114 -5.36 2.88 -21.04
N GLU A 115 -5.11 4.17 -20.84
CA GLU A 115 -3.79 4.71 -20.49
C GLU A 115 -3.75 5.34 -19.08
N LYS A 116 -4.86 5.31 -18.33
CA LYS A 116 -4.97 6.02 -17.06
C LYS A 116 -5.78 5.23 -16.05
N ALA A 117 -5.21 5.09 -14.86
CA ALA A 117 -5.85 4.46 -13.71
C ALA A 117 -5.62 5.30 -12.45
N LYS A 118 -6.60 5.28 -11.55
CA LYS A 118 -6.46 5.77 -10.19
C LYS A 118 -6.13 4.57 -9.29
N VAL A 119 -4.98 4.65 -8.63
CA VAL A 119 -4.41 3.54 -7.86
C VAL A 119 -4.06 4.04 -6.47
N ILE A 120 -4.33 3.19 -5.47
CA ILE A 120 -3.95 3.40 -4.08
C ILE A 120 -3.02 2.25 -3.67
N THR A 121 -1.92 2.57 -2.99
CA THR A 121 -0.98 1.60 -2.40
C THR A 121 -0.86 1.85 -0.91
N GLN A 122 -0.73 0.78 -0.11
CA GLN A 122 -0.68 0.83 1.37
C GLN A 122 0.38 -0.11 1.95
#